data_AF-A0A349GBJ9-F1
#
_entry.id   AF-A0A349GBJ9-F1
#
_cell.length_a   1.000
_cell.length_b   1.000
_cell.length_c   1.000
_cell.angle_alpha   90.00
_cell.angle_beta   90.00
_cell.angle_gamma   90.00
#
_symmetry.space_group_name_H-M   'P 1'
#
loop_
_entity.id
_entity.type
_entity.pdbx_description
1 polymer ?
#
loop_
_entity_poly.entity_id
_entity_poly.type
_entity_poly.pdbx_seq_one_letter_code
_entity_poly.pdbx_strand_id
1 'polypeptide(L)'
;MQTVKFNELKRLSIGEVVTRHPELVKVFMDYGVDFCCGGDRNIMEAIEKDTDEVDALSMEADKALETASLFELDGEKVTLDTLTSEQLITRIINTHHKFLRITLPKLSELMFKILEVHGDRHPELFDIHKTFGGLKTELEGHMIKEEKKLFP
;
A
#
# COMPACT_ATOMS: atom_id res chain seq x y z
N MET A 1 6.18 -10.30 24.21
CA MET A 1 5.68 -10.20 22.83
C MET A 1 6.64 -11.04 22.00
N GLN A 2 6.19 -12.14 21.39
CA GLN A 2 7.07 -12.91 20.51
C GLN A 2 7.20 -12.15 19.21
N THR A 3 8.42 -11.72 18.90
CA THR A 3 8.76 -11.13 17.62
C THR A 3 8.78 -12.26 16.59
N VAL A 4 7.87 -12.24 15.62
CA VAL A 4 7.88 -13.19 14.50
C VAL A 4 9.13 -12.92 13.68
N LYS A 5 9.91 -13.96 13.38
CA LYS A 5 11.07 -13.84 12.48
C LYS A 5 10.66 -14.14 11.06
N PHE A 6 11.25 -13.45 10.10
CA PHE A 6 10.95 -13.60 8.68
C PHE A 6 11.11 -15.06 8.21
N ASN A 7 12.12 -15.75 8.73
CA ASN A 7 12.35 -17.17 8.46
C ASN A 7 11.19 -18.10 8.87
N GLU A 8 10.34 -17.70 9.81
CA GLU A 8 9.19 -18.48 10.27
C GLU A 8 8.02 -18.42 9.27
N LEU A 9 8.03 -17.45 8.36
CA LEU A 9 6.99 -17.21 7.35
C LEU A 9 7.21 -18.00 6.06
N LYS A 10 8.34 -18.70 5.91
CA LYS A 10 8.80 -19.39 4.68
C LYS A 10 7.82 -20.41 4.08
N ARG A 11 6.83 -20.87 4.85
CA ARG A 11 5.84 -21.87 4.40
C ARG A 11 4.56 -21.26 3.87
N LEU A 12 4.37 -19.96 4.02
CA LEU A 12 3.17 -19.24 3.60
C LEU A 12 3.32 -18.76 2.15
N SER A 13 2.19 -18.45 1.52
CA SER A 13 2.23 -17.68 0.28
C SER A 13 2.64 -16.24 0.58
N ILE A 14 3.25 -15.55 -0.39
CA ILE A 14 3.65 -14.15 -0.21
C ILE A 14 2.42 -13.26 0.05
N GLY A 15 1.26 -13.59 -0.52
CA GLY A 15 -0.03 -12.93 -0.27
C GLY A 15 -0.53 -13.11 1.17
N GLU A 16 -0.42 -14.32 1.72
CA GLU A 16 -0.74 -14.57 3.14
C GLU A 16 0.20 -13.78 4.07
N VAL A 17 1.49 -13.70 3.72
CA VAL A 17 2.47 -12.96 4.49
C VAL A 17 2.13 -11.49 4.57
N VAL A 18 1.87 -10.81 3.45
CA VAL A 18 1.51 -9.38 3.47
C VAL A 18 0.14 -9.11 4.10
N THR A 19 -0.75 -10.09 4.11
CA THR A 19 -2.05 -9.98 4.79
C THR A 19 -1.88 -9.96 6.31
N ARG A 20 -1.01 -10.84 6.84
CA ARG A 20 -0.71 -10.91 8.28
C ARG A 20 0.27 -9.84 8.74
N HIS A 21 1.18 -9.44 7.86
CA HIS A 21 2.27 -8.50 8.12
C HIS A 21 2.33 -7.40 7.04
N PRO A 22 1.37 -6.46 7.03
CA PRO A 22 1.30 -5.39 6.03
C PRO A 22 2.55 -4.50 5.98
N GLU A 23 3.29 -4.41 7.09
CA GLU A 23 4.59 -3.72 7.18
C GLU A 23 5.63 -4.25 6.17
N LEU A 24 5.52 -5.52 5.76
CA LEU A 24 6.41 -6.13 4.77
C LEU A 24 6.13 -5.67 3.35
N VAL A 25 4.95 -5.10 3.07
CA VAL A 25 4.60 -4.57 1.75
C VAL A 25 5.64 -3.56 1.26
N LYS A 26 6.06 -2.65 2.13
CA LYS A 26 7.09 -1.66 1.76
C LYS A 26 8.41 -2.32 1.43
N VAL A 27 8.83 -3.31 2.23
CA VAL A 27 10.08 -4.05 1.99
C VAL A 27 9.99 -4.75 0.63
N PHE A 28 8.93 -5.51 0.35
CA PHE A 28 8.80 -6.20 -0.93
C PHE A 28 8.77 -5.24 -2.13
N MET A 29 8.10 -4.09 -2.03
CA MET A 29 8.14 -3.08 -3.10
C MET A 29 9.55 -2.50 -3.31
N ASP A 30 10.28 -2.18 -2.24
CA ASP A 30 11.62 -1.60 -2.32
C ASP A 30 12.60 -2.56 -3.03
N TYR A 31 12.38 -3.87 -2.93
CA TYR A 31 13.18 -4.92 -3.57
C TYR A 31 12.54 -5.50 -4.85
N GLY A 32 11.43 -4.94 -5.34
CA GLY A 32 10.81 -5.34 -6.60
C GLY A 32 10.07 -6.70 -6.60
N VAL A 33 9.70 -7.21 -5.43
CA VAL A 33 9.03 -8.52 -5.29
C VAL A 33 7.52 -8.38 -5.52
N ASP A 34 6.96 -9.18 -6.43
CA ASP A 34 5.53 -9.14 -6.76
C ASP A 34 4.71 -9.99 -5.78
N PHE A 35 4.14 -9.31 -4.78
CA PHE A 35 3.21 -9.87 -3.81
C PHE A 35 1.74 -9.68 -4.19
N CYS A 36 1.43 -8.90 -5.23
CA CYS A 36 0.07 -8.47 -5.54
C CYS A 36 -0.57 -9.36 -6.61
N CYS A 37 0.08 -9.52 -7.76
CA CYS A 37 -0.41 -10.39 -8.84
C CYS A 37 0.05 -11.83 -8.63
N GLY A 38 1.27 -12.02 -8.12
CA GLY A 38 1.87 -13.31 -7.79
C GLY A 38 1.64 -13.81 -6.37
N GLY A 39 0.57 -13.35 -5.71
CA GLY A 39 0.32 -13.57 -4.27
C GLY A 39 0.26 -15.03 -3.82
N ASP A 40 -0.10 -15.95 -4.72
CA ASP A 40 -0.22 -17.38 -4.43
C ASP A 40 1.13 -18.12 -4.38
N ARG A 41 2.22 -17.49 -4.84
CA ARG A 41 3.56 -18.09 -4.80
C ARG A 41 4.04 -18.26 -3.37
N ASN A 42 4.80 -19.31 -3.11
CA ASN A 42 5.53 -19.43 -1.87
C ASN A 42 6.47 -18.22 -1.71
N ILE A 43 6.58 -17.67 -0.50
CA ILE A 43 7.37 -16.46 -0.27
C ILE A 43 8.85 -16.60 -0.67
N MET A 44 9.47 -17.76 -0.44
CA MET A 44 10.87 -17.98 -0.81
C MET A 44 11.03 -18.06 -2.33
N GLU A 45 10.12 -18.78 -3.00
CA GLU A 45 10.10 -18.85 -4.46
C GLU A 45 9.89 -17.46 -5.09
N ALA A 46 8.99 -16.65 -4.54
CA ALA A 46 8.73 -15.31 -5.03
C ALA A 46 9.97 -14.41 -4.91
N ILE A 47 10.63 -14.43 -3.75
CA ILE A 47 11.82 -13.60 -3.49
C ILE A 47 13.00 -14.04 -4.35
N GLU A 48 13.31 -15.34 -4.38
CA GLU A 48 14.43 -15.87 -5.17
C GLU A 48 14.27 -15.64 -6.68
N LYS A 49 13.02 -15.53 -7.14
CA LYS A 49 12.72 -15.26 -8.56
C LYS A 49 12.77 -13.77 -8.90
N ASP A 50 12.35 -12.91 -7.97
CA ASP A 50 12.13 -11.50 -8.24
C ASP A 50 13.32 -10.61 -7.84
N THR A 51 14.24 -11.09 -6.99
CA THR A 51 15.44 -10.35 -6.56
C THR A 51 16.64 -11.24 -6.24
N ASP A 52 17.84 -10.74 -6.51
CA ASP A 52 19.12 -11.37 -6.11
C ASP A 52 19.52 -10.99 -4.67
N GLU A 53 18.83 -10.04 -4.03
CA GLU A 53 19.19 -9.45 -2.72
C GLU A 53 18.47 -10.13 -1.53
N VAL A 54 18.32 -11.46 -1.59
CA VAL A 54 17.53 -12.26 -0.62
C VAL A 54 17.92 -12.01 0.83
N ASP A 55 19.22 -11.94 1.13
CA ASP A 55 19.74 -11.74 2.49
C ASP A 55 19.43 -10.34 3.02
N ALA A 56 19.62 -9.31 2.18
CA ALA A 56 19.36 -7.91 2.55
C ALA A 56 17.85 -7.68 2.77
N LEU A 57 17.01 -8.24 1.89
CA LEU A 57 15.56 -8.23 2.05
C LEU A 57 15.15 -8.90 3.35
N SER A 58 15.69 -10.09 3.66
CA SER A 58 15.36 -10.83 4.88
C SER A 58 15.71 -10.04 6.15
N MET A 59 16.84 -9.32 6.15
CA MET A 59 17.24 -8.46 7.28
C MET A 59 16.30 -7.26 7.45
N GLU A 60 15.92 -6.57 6.38
CA GLU A 60 15.00 -5.44 6.48
C GLU A 60 13.57 -5.90 6.82
N ALA A 61 13.17 -7.10 6.35
CA ALA A 61 11.92 -7.73 6.73
C ALA A 61 11.87 -8.04 8.23
N ASP A 62 12.93 -8.61 8.81
CA ASP A 62 13.02 -8.83 10.27
C ASP A 62 12.89 -7.53 11.06
N LYS A 63 13.51 -6.44 10.58
CA LYS A 63 13.42 -5.12 11.21
C LYS A 63 12.03 -4.48 11.08
N ALA A 64 11.37 -4.67 9.94
CA ALA A 64 9.99 -4.25 9.74
C ALA A 64 9.05 -5.02 10.70
N LEU A 65 9.25 -6.33 10.86
CA LEU A 65 8.49 -7.17 11.80
C LEU A 65 8.73 -6.77 13.26
N GLU A 66 9.95 -6.35 13.62
CA GLU A 66 10.28 -5.84 14.95
C GLU A 66 9.59 -4.50 15.27
N THR A 67 9.40 -3.68 14.25
CA THR A 67 8.73 -2.37 14.36
C THR A 67 7.25 -2.43 14.00
N ALA A 68 6.73 -3.62 13.68
CA ALA A 68 5.35 -3.87 13.30
C ALA A 68 4.41 -3.33 14.38
N SER A 69 3.68 -2.29 14.01
CA SER A 69 2.70 -1.68 14.88
C SER A 69 1.41 -2.48 14.77
N LEU A 70 1.14 -3.30 15.80
CA LEU A 70 -0.22 -3.81 16.01
C LEU A 70 -1.16 -2.62 16.12
N PHE A 71 -2.27 -2.65 15.39
CA PHE A 71 -3.25 -1.57 15.45
C PHE A 71 -4.06 -1.73 16.73
N GLU A 72 -4.32 -0.62 17.42
CA GLU A 72 -5.25 -0.63 18.55
C GLU A 72 -6.66 -0.32 18.05
N LEU A 73 -7.60 -1.21 18.36
CA LEU A 73 -9.03 -1.04 18.12
C LEU A 73 -9.75 -1.43 19.42
N ASP A 74 -10.50 -0.49 20.00
CA ASP A 74 -11.17 -0.64 21.31
C ASP A 74 -10.25 -1.11 22.46
N GLY A 75 -8.96 -0.75 22.41
CA GLY A 75 -7.98 -1.11 23.42
C GLY A 75 -7.35 -2.51 23.25
N GLU A 76 -7.72 -3.23 22.19
CA GLU A 76 -7.08 -4.50 21.81
C GLU A 76 -6.15 -4.32 20.61
N LYS A 77 -5.06 -5.07 20.63
CA LYS A 77 -4.11 -5.16 19.51
C LYS A 77 -4.67 -6.14 18.48
N VAL A 78 -5.01 -5.63 17.30
CA VAL A 78 -5.59 -6.39 16.19
C VAL A 78 -4.71 -6.38 14.94
N THR A 79 -4.78 -7.46 14.18
CA THR A 79 -4.17 -7.65 12.86
C THR A 79 -5.24 -7.57 11.79
N LEU A 80 -4.88 -7.32 10.52
CA LEU A 80 -5.89 -7.13 9.47
C LEU A 80 -6.71 -8.41 9.19
N ASP A 81 -6.10 -9.58 9.37
CA ASP A 81 -6.73 -10.89 9.15
C ASP A 81 -7.77 -11.27 10.21
N THR A 82 -7.80 -10.58 11.35
CA THR A 82 -8.82 -10.80 12.40
C THR A 82 -10.02 -9.87 12.30
N LEU A 83 -9.96 -8.86 11.42
CA LEU A 83 -11.04 -7.89 11.25
C LEU A 83 -12.18 -8.48 10.42
N THR A 84 -13.42 -8.15 10.79
CA THR A 84 -14.58 -8.44 9.93
C THR A 84 -14.54 -7.59 8.67
N SER A 85 -15.27 -8.00 7.63
CA SER A 85 -15.42 -7.20 6.41
C SER A 85 -15.93 -5.79 6.70
N GLU A 86 -16.85 -5.64 7.66
CA GLU A 86 -17.37 -4.32 8.08
C GLU A 86 -16.29 -3.44 8.72
N GLN A 87 -15.44 -4.01 9.58
CA GLN A 87 -14.32 -3.31 10.19
C GLN A 87 -13.26 -2.90 9.15
N LEU A 88 -12.95 -3.79 8.19
CA LEU A 88 -12.05 -3.52 7.08
C LEU A 88 -12.58 -2.40 6.18
N ILE A 89 -13.84 -2.47 5.78
CA ILE A 89 -14.52 -1.44 4.98
C ILE A 89 -14.47 -0.09 5.72
N THR A 90 -14.85 -0.08 6.99
CA THR A 90 -14.83 1.13 7.83
C THR A 90 -13.44 1.74 7.89
N ARG A 91 -12.41 0.90 8.03
CA ARG A 91 -11.01 1.33 8.02
C ARG A 91 -10.59 1.89 6.66
N ILE A 92 -10.89 1.20 5.56
CA ILE A 92 -10.57 1.65 4.19
C ILE A 92 -11.14 3.06 3.94
N ILE A 93 -12.41 3.26 4.30
CA ILE A 93 -13.10 4.55 4.13
C ILE A 93 -12.45 5.63 5.01
N ASN A 94 -12.26 5.36 6.30
CA ASN A 94 -11.83 6.37 7.27
C ASN A 94 -10.33 6.69 7.23
N THR A 95 -9.50 5.76 6.76
CA THR A 95 -8.06 5.95 6.66
C THR A 95 -7.66 6.35 5.24
N HIS A 96 -8.01 5.55 4.23
CA HIS A 96 -7.49 5.73 2.87
C HIS A 96 -8.38 6.66 2.03
N HIS A 97 -9.69 6.43 1.97
CA HIS A 97 -10.56 7.28 1.15
C HIS A 97 -10.64 8.71 1.71
N LYS A 98 -10.72 8.84 3.03
CA LYS A 98 -10.67 10.16 3.70
C LYS A 98 -9.37 10.91 3.38
N PHE A 99 -8.22 10.23 3.41
CA PHE A 99 -6.93 10.82 3.04
C PHE A 99 -6.96 11.31 1.59
N LEU A 100 -7.40 10.48 0.64
CA LEU A 100 -7.45 10.84 -0.78
C LEU A 100 -8.39 12.02 -1.05
N ARG A 101 -9.56 12.06 -0.41
CA ARG A 101 -10.52 13.18 -0.51
C ARG A 101 -9.94 14.53 -0.08
N ILE A 102 -9.01 14.53 0.86
CA ILE A 102 -8.33 15.74 1.34
C ILE A 102 -7.13 16.08 0.45
N THR A 103 -6.34 15.07 0.10
CA THR A 103 -5.04 15.25 -0.55
C THR A 103 -5.16 15.53 -2.04
N LEU A 104 -6.05 14.85 -2.78
CA LEU A 104 -6.18 15.01 -4.22
C LEU A 104 -6.59 16.43 -4.65
N PRO A 105 -7.57 17.11 -4.00
CA PRO A 105 -7.88 18.51 -4.33
C PRO A 105 -6.69 19.44 -4.09
N LYS A 106 -5.99 19.29 -2.96
CA LYS A 106 -4.82 20.11 -2.62
C LYS A 106 -3.67 19.91 -3.60
N LEU A 107 -3.39 18.67 -4.00
CA LEU A 107 -2.38 18.39 -5.03
C LEU A 107 -2.77 19.00 -6.38
N SER A 108 -4.06 18.99 -6.73
CA SER A 108 -4.56 19.63 -7.94
C SER A 108 -4.28 21.13 -7.96
N GLU A 109 -4.51 21.83 -6.84
CA GLU A 109 -4.22 23.26 -6.70
C GLU A 109 -2.71 23.55 -6.82
N LEU A 110 -1.88 22.75 -6.16
CA LEU A 110 -0.43 22.89 -6.21
C LEU A 110 0.12 22.63 -7.62
N MET A 111 -0.38 21.59 -8.29
CA MET A 111 0.00 21.28 -9.66
C MET A 111 -0.36 22.39 -10.63
N PHE A 112 -1.56 22.96 -10.49
CA PHE A 112 -1.98 24.10 -11.30
C PHE A 112 -1.07 25.31 -11.07
N LYS A 113 -0.74 25.63 -9.82
CA LYS A 113 0.16 26.75 -9.48
C LYS A 113 1.57 26.57 -10.06
N ILE A 114 2.11 25.36 -10.02
CA ILE A 114 3.42 25.06 -10.62
C ILE A 114 3.35 25.26 -12.14
N LEU A 115 2.30 24.75 -12.78
CA LEU A 115 2.09 24.90 -14.22
C LEU A 115 1.91 26.37 -14.62
N GLU A 116 1.17 27.16 -13.84
CA GLU A 116 0.95 28.59 -14.09
C GLU A 116 2.26 29.40 -14.04
N VAL A 117 3.12 29.12 -13.05
CA VAL A 117 4.36 29.89 -12.86
C VAL A 117 5.49 29.41 -13.78
N HIS A 118 5.54 28.12 -14.10
CA HIS A 118 6.69 27.50 -14.75
C HIS A 118 6.40 26.87 -16.12
N GLY A 119 5.13 26.73 -16.52
CA GLY A 119 4.71 25.98 -17.72
C GLY A 119 5.32 26.50 -19.02
N ASP A 120 5.54 27.81 -19.16
CA ASP A 120 6.17 28.39 -20.35
C ASP A 120 7.64 27.95 -20.52
N ARG A 121 8.34 27.71 -19.41
CA ARG A 121 9.75 27.28 -19.41
C ARG A 121 9.91 25.77 -19.37
N HIS A 122 8.87 25.07 -18.89
CA HIS A 122 8.85 23.66 -18.61
C HIS A 122 7.58 23.02 -19.19
N PRO A 123 7.50 22.83 -20.52
CA PRO A 123 6.32 22.28 -21.18
C PRO A 123 6.01 20.84 -20.75
N GLU A 124 6.98 20.09 -20.22
CA GLU A 124 6.78 18.77 -19.62
C GLU A 124 5.78 18.78 -18.45
N LEU A 125 5.58 19.93 -17.80
CA LEU A 125 4.62 20.09 -16.71
C LEU A 125 3.17 19.92 -17.18
N PHE A 126 2.87 20.18 -18.46
CA PHE A 126 1.53 19.93 -19.01
C PHE A 126 1.21 18.44 -19.04
N ASP A 127 2.16 17.59 -19.40
CA ASP A 127 1.99 16.13 -19.43
C ASP A 127 1.84 15.56 -18.02
N ILE A 128 2.61 16.06 -17.06
CA ILE A 128 2.48 15.70 -15.64
C ILE A 128 1.09 16.10 -15.12
N HIS A 129 0.66 17.34 -15.38
CA HIS A 129 -0.67 17.82 -14.97
C HIS A 129 -1.79 16.97 -15.58
N LYS A 130 -1.70 16.63 -16.87
CA LYS A 130 -2.66 15.76 -17.55
C LYS A 130 -2.70 14.36 -16.95
N THR A 131 -1.54 13.76 -16.73
CA THR A 131 -1.41 12.41 -16.16
C THR A 131 -1.99 12.37 -14.75
N PHE A 132 -1.64 13.35 -13.91
CA PHE A 132 -2.21 13.49 -12.57
C PHE A 132 -3.73 13.66 -12.60
N GLY A 133 -4.25 14.50 -13.50
CA GLY A 133 -5.70 14.70 -13.66
C GLY A 133 -6.45 13.42 -14.04
N GLY A 134 -5.84 12.58 -14.87
CA GLY A 134 -6.34 11.23 -15.18
C GLY A 134 -6.39 10.34 -13.94
N LEU A 135 -5.26 10.20 -13.25
CA LEU A 135 -5.16 9.40 -12.02
C LEU A 135 -6.18 9.83 -10.96
N LYS A 136 -6.29 11.15 -10.72
CA LYS A 136 -7.27 11.71 -9.78
C LYS A 136 -8.68 11.28 -10.14
N THR A 137 -9.06 11.43 -11.41
CA THR A 137 -10.40 11.09 -11.90
C THR A 137 -10.71 9.60 -11.68
N GLU A 138 -9.74 8.72 -11.99
CA GLU A 138 -9.89 7.28 -11.78
C GLU A 138 -10.06 6.93 -10.30
N LEU A 139 -9.21 7.49 -9.42
CA LEU A 139 -9.28 7.24 -7.98
C LEU A 139 -10.60 7.74 -7.37
N GLU A 140 -11.05 8.95 -7.73
CA GLU A 140 -12.32 9.51 -7.28
C GLU A 140 -13.51 8.64 -7.72
N GLY A 141 -13.50 8.20 -8.98
CA GLY A 141 -14.51 7.28 -9.50
C GLY A 141 -14.48 5.91 -8.82
N HIS A 142 -13.30 5.38 -8.53
CA HIS A 142 -13.11 4.10 -7.86
C HIS A 142 -13.71 4.10 -6.46
N MET A 143 -13.36 5.10 -5.62
CA MET A 143 -13.90 5.23 -4.26
C MET A 143 -15.43 5.29 -4.25
N ILE A 144 -16.03 6.04 -5.18
CA ILE A 144 -17.50 6.13 -5.30
C ILE A 144 -18.11 4.77 -5.66
N LYS A 145 -17.48 4.01 -6.56
CA LYS A 145 -17.96 2.68 -6.96
C LYS A 145 -17.92 1.72 -5.78
N GLU A 146 -16.81 1.70 -5.03
CA GLU A 146 -16.64 0.82 -3.89
C GLU A 146 -17.68 1.11 -2.80
N GLU A 147 -17.74 2.36 -2.32
CA GLU A 147 -18.69 2.77 -1.27
C GLU A 147 -20.16 2.68 -1.72
N LYS A 148 -20.38 2.94 -3.01
CA LYS A 148 -21.66 2.88 -3.75
C LYS A 148 -22.31 1.51 -3.86
N LYS A 149 -21.47 0.53 -4.22
CA LYS A 149 -21.93 -0.69 -4.89
C LYS A 149 -21.26 -1.97 -4.40
N LEU A 150 -20.06 -1.88 -3.83
CA LEU A 150 -19.27 -3.06 -3.46
C LEU A 150 -19.25 -3.29 -1.95
N PHE A 151 -19.17 -2.22 -1.16
CA PHE A 151 -19.12 -2.27 0.29
C PHE A 151 -20.48 -2.45 0.99
N PRO A 152 -21.61 -1.91 0.48
CA PRO A 152 -22.94 -2.22 1.00
C PRO A 152 -23.35 -3.67 0.75
#